data_AF-A0A314Z9X1-F1
#
_entry.id   AF-A0A314Z9X1-F1
#
_cell.length_a   1.000
_cell.length_b   1.000
_cell.length_c   1.000
_cell.angle_alpha   90.00
_cell.angle_beta   90.00
_cell.angle_gamma   90.00
#
_symmetry.space_group_name_H-M   'P 1'
#
loop_
_entity.id
_entity.type
_entity.pdbx_description
1 polymer ?
#
loop_
_entity_poly.entity_id
_entity_poly.type
_entity_poly.pdbx_seq_one_letter_code
_entity_poly.pdbx_strand_id
1 'polypeptide(L)'
;MVRKFHANGIEVLLEVVFTHTAEGEALQGIDLSSYYHVNEVEDLEARNALNCNYPVVQQLVLDSLRYWVTEFHVDGFCFINASSLLRGFNGEYLSRPPLVEAIAFDPLLSKTKIIADRWDPHGMAPKETRFPHWKRWAEVNTKFCNDVRNFLRGEGLLSDLATRLCGNGDIFSDGRGPAFAFNFISRNSGLPLVDLVSFSGVELASELSWNVGKKDLQIKLLY
;
A
#
# COMPACT_ATOMS: atom_id res chain seq x y z
N MET A 1 -3.61 -7.08 -23.80
CA MET A 1 -2.79 -7.78 -22.77
C MET A 1 -3.67 -8.61 -21.85
N VAL A 2 -4.58 -7.98 -21.08
CA VAL A 2 -5.49 -8.64 -20.11
C VAL A 2 -6.15 -9.92 -20.66
N ARG A 3 -6.81 -9.84 -21.83
CA ARG A 3 -7.40 -11.01 -22.51
C ARG A 3 -6.46 -12.21 -22.65
N LYS A 4 -5.17 -11.98 -22.91
CA LYS A 4 -4.17 -13.07 -23.01
C LYS A 4 -3.85 -13.67 -21.65
N PHE A 5 -3.75 -12.85 -20.59
CA PHE A 5 -3.56 -13.35 -19.23
C PHE A 5 -4.76 -14.18 -18.76
N HIS A 6 -5.98 -13.69 -18.98
CA HIS A 6 -7.20 -14.42 -18.66
C HIS A 6 -7.34 -15.74 -19.43
N ALA A 7 -6.97 -15.77 -20.71
CA ALA A 7 -6.95 -17.02 -21.50
C ALA A 7 -5.99 -18.08 -20.93
N ASN A 8 -5.05 -17.69 -20.07
CA ASN A 8 -4.12 -18.57 -19.36
C ASN A 8 -4.43 -18.70 -17.86
N GLY A 9 -5.60 -18.23 -17.39
CA GLY A 9 -6.00 -18.31 -15.99
C GLY A 9 -5.21 -17.39 -15.04
N ILE A 10 -4.63 -16.30 -15.57
CA ILE A 10 -3.87 -15.32 -14.79
C ILE A 10 -4.72 -14.06 -14.60
N GLU A 11 -4.98 -13.70 -13.34
CA GLU A 11 -5.63 -12.44 -12.97
C GLU A 11 -4.66 -11.26 -13.06
N VAL A 12 -5.21 -10.06 -13.28
CA VAL A 12 -4.47 -8.80 -13.42
C VAL A 12 -4.89 -7.86 -12.30
N LEU A 13 -3.95 -7.57 -11.40
CA LEU A 13 -4.09 -6.55 -10.36
C LEU A 13 -3.22 -5.34 -10.73
N LEU A 14 -3.76 -4.13 -10.59
CA LEU A 14 -3.02 -2.90 -10.83
C LEU A 14 -2.58 -2.25 -9.52
N GLU A 15 -1.31 -1.83 -9.44
CA GLU A 15 -0.88 -0.86 -8.44
C GLU A 15 -1.43 0.51 -8.83
N VAL A 16 -2.14 1.17 -7.92
CA VAL A 16 -2.81 2.45 -8.16
C VAL A 16 -2.40 3.48 -7.12
N VAL A 17 -2.17 4.71 -7.60
CA VAL A 17 -1.85 5.88 -6.78
C VAL A 17 -2.95 6.91 -7.00
N PHE A 18 -3.82 7.07 -6.01
CA PHE A 18 -4.89 8.08 -6.01
C PHE A 18 -4.69 9.18 -4.97
N THR A 19 -3.62 9.07 -4.18
CA THR A 19 -3.38 9.92 -3.01
C THR A 19 -2.66 11.21 -3.35
N HIS A 20 -2.00 11.26 -4.50
CA HIS A 20 -1.31 12.44 -4.99
C HIS A 20 -1.25 12.44 -6.51
N THR A 21 -1.00 13.62 -7.09
CA THR A 21 -0.69 13.77 -8.52
C THR A 21 0.80 13.94 -8.75
N ALA A 22 1.25 13.76 -10.00
CA ALA A 22 2.59 14.16 -10.40
C ALA A 22 2.81 15.67 -10.15
N GLU A 23 4.07 16.07 -9.99
CA GLU A 23 4.46 17.48 -9.85
C GLU A 23 3.91 18.31 -11.03
N GLY A 24 3.42 19.51 -10.73
CA GLY A 24 2.79 20.39 -11.73
C GLY A 24 1.27 20.44 -11.66
N GLU A 25 0.67 20.04 -10.53
CA GLU A 25 -0.60 20.62 -10.11
C GLU A 25 -1.76 20.39 -11.11
N ALA A 26 -1.84 19.17 -11.69
CA ALA A 26 -2.67 18.85 -12.86
C ALA A 26 -4.16 19.21 -12.70
N LEU A 27 -4.67 19.28 -11.46
CA LEU A 27 -6.06 19.65 -11.16
C LEU A 27 -6.21 21.02 -10.47
N GLN A 28 -5.11 21.71 -10.09
CA GLN A 28 -5.19 23.04 -9.47
C GLN A 28 -5.90 24.04 -10.36
N GLY A 29 -5.59 24.02 -11.66
CA GLY A 29 -6.17 24.94 -12.63
C GLY A 29 -7.67 24.75 -12.84
N ILE A 30 -8.23 23.63 -12.37
CA ILE A 30 -9.67 23.37 -12.36
C ILE A 30 -10.26 23.87 -11.03
N ASP A 31 -9.81 23.31 -9.91
CA ASP A 31 -10.20 23.76 -8.57
C ASP A 31 -9.25 23.21 -7.48
N LEU A 32 -8.28 24.02 -7.08
CA LEU A 32 -7.35 23.67 -6.00
C LEU A 32 -8.05 23.20 -4.72
N SER A 33 -9.10 23.91 -4.29
CA SER A 33 -9.70 23.73 -2.96
C SER A 33 -10.52 22.45 -2.82
N SER A 34 -11.11 22.00 -3.92
CA SER A 34 -11.88 20.75 -3.96
C SER A 34 -10.99 19.53 -4.17
N TYR A 35 -9.92 19.66 -4.97
CA TYR A 35 -9.08 18.51 -5.35
C TYR A 35 -7.93 18.23 -4.38
N TYR A 36 -7.38 19.23 -3.70
CA TYR A 36 -6.17 19.08 -2.90
C TYR A 36 -6.37 19.49 -1.44
N HIS A 37 -5.52 18.97 -0.55
CA HIS A 37 -5.43 19.49 0.81
C HIS A 37 -4.72 20.84 0.80
N VAL A 38 -5.46 21.91 1.08
CA VAL A 38 -4.91 23.27 1.19
C VAL A 38 -4.51 23.51 2.65
N ASN A 39 -3.23 23.34 2.97
CA ASN A 39 -2.69 23.72 4.28
C ASN A 39 -2.12 25.14 4.24
N GLU A 40 -2.32 25.91 5.32
CA GLU A 40 -1.70 27.23 5.52
C GLU A 40 -0.18 27.14 5.77
N VAL A 41 0.31 25.95 6.13
CA VAL A 41 1.72 25.67 6.34
C VAL A 41 2.35 25.24 5.02
N GLU A 42 3.46 25.88 4.63
CA GLU A 42 4.25 25.65 3.40
C GLU A 42 4.89 24.26 3.32
N ASP A 43 4.14 23.20 3.54
CA ASP A 43 4.58 21.86 3.23
C ASP A 43 4.36 21.65 1.73
N LEU A 44 5.44 21.74 0.92
CA LEU A 44 5.41 21.53 -0.53
C LEU A 44 4.74 20.19 -0.90
N GLU A 45 4.77 19.22 0.02
CA GLU A 45 4.24 17.88 -0.14
C GLU A 45 2.71 17.80 0.06
N ALA A 46 2.11 18.74 0.79
CA ALA A 46 0.65 18.88 0.88
C ALA A 46 0.04 19.35 -0.46
N ARG A 47 0.81 20.07 -1.29
CA ARG A 47 0.30 20.70 -2.52
C ARG A 47 -0.14 19.71 -3.60
N ASN A 48 0.42 18.51 -3.60
CA ASN A 48 0.07 17.46 -4.55
C ASN A 48 -0.84 16.39 -3.94
N ALA A 49 -1.10 16.44 -2.64
CA ALA A 49 -1.93 15.46 -1.94
C ALA A 49 -3.41 15.68 -2.26
N LEU A 50 -4.03 14.70 -2.90
CA LEU A 50 -5.44 14.77 -3.26
C LEU A 50 -6.32 14.65 -2.00
N ASN A 51 -7.34 15.49 -1.92
CA ASN A 51 -8.37 15.42 -0.88
C ASN A 51 -9.34 14.28 -1.19
N CYS A 52 -8.87 13.03 -1.03
CA CYS A 52 -9.56 11.83 -1.49
C CYS A 52 -10.97 11.65 -0.90
N ASN A 53 -11.23 12.21 0.28
CA ASN A 53 -12.54 12.16 0.92
C ASN A 53 -13.42 13.37 0.56
N TYR A 54 -13.01 14.24 -0.37
CA TYR A 54 -13.87 15.27 -0.96
C TYR A 54 -14.81 14.71 -2.03
N PRO A 55 -16.13 15.03 -2.06
CA PRO A 55 -17.10 14.39 -2.95
C PRO A 55 -16.69 14.29 -4.42
N VAL A 56 -16.11 15.36 -4.98
CA VAL A 56 -15.66 15.34 -6.39
C VAL A 56 -14.50 14.38 -6.63
N VAL A 57 -13.55 14.31 -5.68
CA VAL A 57 -12.40 13.39 -5.76
C VAL A 57 -12.84 11.96 -5.49
N GLN A 58 -13.77 11.74 -4.55
CA GLN A 58 -14.36 10.43 -4.30
C GLN A 58 -14.98 9.86 -5.58
N GLN A 59 -15.79 10.67 -6.25
CA GLN A 59 -16.44 10.28 -7.51
C GLN A 59 -15.40 10.01 -8.60
N LEU A 60 -14.39 10.86 -8.74
CA LEU A 60 -13.29 10.67 -9.68
C LEU A 60 -12.58 9.31 -9.48
N VAL A 61 -12.25 8.97 -8.23
CA VAL A 61 -11.59 7.70 -7.90
C VAL A 61 -12.52 6.51 -8.19
N LEU A 62 -13.78 6.57 -7.76
CA LEU A 62 -14.75 5.51 -8.02
C LEU A 62 -14.97 5.26 -9.51
N ASP A 63 -15.12 6.33 -10.29
CA ASP A 63 -15.34 6.22 -11.73
C ASP A 63 -14.10 5.67 -12.44
N SER A 64 -12.90 6.07 -12.03
CA SER A 64 -11.65 5.49 -12.53
C SER A 64 -11.57 3.99 -12.25
N LEU A 65 -11.84 3.56 -11.01
CA LEU A 65 -11.82 2.14 -10.64
C LEU A 65 -12.85 1.34 -11.44
N ARG A 66 -14.09 1.85 -11.56
CA ARG A 66 -15.14 1.21 -12.36
C ARG A 66 -14.72 1.09 -13.81
N TYR A 67 -14.15 2.14 -14.40
CA TYR A 67 -13.69 2.17 -15.78
C TYR A 67 -12.61 1.10 -16.05
N TRP A 68 -11.63 0.95 -15.16
CA TRP A 68 -10.62 -0.12 -15.27
C TRP A 68 -11.22 -1.53 -15.20
N VAL A 69 -12.26 -1.72 -14.39
CA VAL A 69 -12.95 -3.01 -14.28
C VAL A 69 -13.82 -3.28 -15.49
N THR A 70 -14.65 -2.32 -15.92
CA THR A 70 -15.64 -2.56 -16.99
C THR A 70 -15.02 -2.56 -18.38
N GLU A 71 -14.14 -1.61 -18.66
CA GLU A 71 -13.56 -1.47 -20.00
C GLU A 71 -12.34 -2.36 -20.18
N PHE A 72 -11.46 -2.41 -19.18
CA PHE A 72 -10.19 -3.14 -19.28
C PHE A 72 -10.21 -4.52 -18.64
N HIS A 73 -11.29 -4.88 -17.93
CA HIS A 73 -11.46 -6.19 -17.29
C HIS A 73 -10.35 -6.48 -16.26
N VAL A 74 -9.93 -5.47 -15.51
CA VAL A 74 -8.98 -5.63 -14.40
C VAL A 74 -9.65 -6.35 -13.23
N ASP A 75 -8.93 -7.28 -12.60
CA ASP A 75 -9.46 -8.15 -11.54
C ASP A 75 -9.31 -7.56 -10.14
N GLY A 76 -8.45 -6.56 -9.96
CA GLY A 76 -8.25 -5.91 -8.68
C GLY A 76 -7.19 -4.82 -8.65
N PHE A 77 -6.99 -4.27 -7.46
CA PHE A 77 -6.16 -3.09 -7.22
C PHE A 77 -5.36 -3.22 -5.92
N CYS A 78 -4.11 -2.77 -5.98
CA CYS A 78 -3.25 -2.53 -4.83
C CYS A 78 -3.08 -1.01 -4.67
N PHE A 79 -3.68 -0.44 -3.63
CA PHE A 79 -3.68 1.00 -3.36
C PHE A 79 -2.40 1.37 -2.63
N ILE A 80 -1.50 2.06 -3.32
CA ILE A 80 -0.26 2.56 -2.75
C ILE A 80 -0.54 3.79 -1.89
N ASN A 81 0.16 3.91 -0.76
CA ASN A 81 -0.05 4.96 0.24
C ASN A 81 -1.50 5.00 0.75
N ALA A 82 -2.13 3.84 0.92
CA ALA A 82 -3.52 3.73 1.36
C ALA A 82 -3.80 4.45 2.69
N SER A 83 -2.79 4.65 3.54
CA SER A 83 -2.88 5.45 4.77
C SER A 83 -3.38 6.88 4.53
N SER A 84 -3.03 7.49 3.39
CA SER A 84 -3.49 8.84 3.04
C SER A 84 -4.99 8.89 2.71
N LEU A 85 -5.59 7.77 2.29
CA LEU A 85 -7.04 7.67 2.08
C LEU A 85 -7.85 7.78 3.38
N LEU A 86 -7.18 7.68 4.53
CA LEU A 86 -7.80 7.83 5.84
C LEU A 86 -7.95 9.29 6.27
N ARG A 87 -7.38 10.25 5.52
CA ARG A 87 -7.44 11.68 5.83
C ARG A 87 -8.76 12.28 5.37
N GLY A 88 -9.49 12.88 6.30
CA GLY A 88 -10.69 13.65 6.04
C GLY A 88 -10.40 15.02 5.44
N PHE A 89 -11.45 15.80 5.24
CA PHE A 89 -11.41 17.04 4.47
C PHE A 89 -10.37 18.05 4.95
N ASN A 90 -10.20 18.15 6.27
CA ASN A 90 -9.29 19.10 6.91
C ASN A 90 -7.98 18.41 7.36
N GLY A 91 -7.69 17.22 6.82
CA GLY A 91 -6.50 16.44 7.15
C GLY A 91 -6.62 15.59 8.42
N GLU A 92 -7.77 15.59 9.10
CA GLU A 92 -8.04 14.76 10.27
C GLU A 92 -8.05 13.26 9.92
N TYR A 93 -7.66 12.40 10.84
CA TYR A 93 -7.76 10.94 10.62
C TYR A 93 -9.17 10.43 10.88
N LEU A 94 -9.76 9.78 9.88
CA LEU A 94 -11.09 9.21 9.95
C LEU A 94 -11.04 7.71 10.27
N SER A 95 -11.82 7.29 11.27
CA SER A 95 -12.03 5.85 11.56
C SER A 95 -12.94 5.17 10.53
N ARG A 96 -13.73 5.96 9.80
CA ARG A 96 -14.65 5.50 8.74
C ARG A 96 -14.57 6.47 7.54
N PRO A 97 -13.50 6.41 6.74
CA PRO A 97 -13.32 7.32 5.61
C PRO A 97 -14.34 7.05 4.49
N PRO A 98 -15.08 8.07 4.02
CA PRO A 98 -16.12 7.92 3.00
C PRO A 98 -15.67 7.20 1.72
N LEU A 99 -14.48 7.52 1.19
CA LEU A 99 -13.99 6.88 -0.03
C LEU A 99 -13.74 5.38 0.15
N VAL A 100 -13.04 5.02 1.22
CA VAL A 100 -12.66 3.61 1.48
C VAL A 100 -13.91 2.78 1.74
N GLU A 101 -14.91 3.36 2.41
CA GLU A 101 -16.23 2.76 2.58
C GLU A 101 -16.97 2.59 1.24
N ALA A 102 -17.02 3.64 0.43
CA ALA A 102 -17.72 3.61 -0.85
C ALA A 102 -17.14 2.54 -1.78
N ILE A 103 -15.81 2.44 -1.86
CA ILE A 103 -15.12 1.38 -2.62
C ILE A 103 -15.49 -0.01 -2.08
N ALA A 104 -15.60 -0.17 -0.76
CA ALA A 104 -15.90 -1.47 -0.15
C ALA A 104 -17.31 -1.98 -0.48
N PHE A 105 -18.28 -1.07 -0.60
CA PHE A 105 -19.69 -1.38 -0.83
C PHE A 105 -20.16 -1.13 -2.28
N ASP A 106 -19.27 -0.73 -3.18
CA ASP A 106 -19.62 -0.51 -4.57
C ASP A 106 -20.04 -1.83 -5.25
N PRO A 107 -21.25 -1.91 -5.85
CA PRO A 107 -21.72 -3.14 -6.49
C PRO A 107 -20.87 -3.61 -7.69
N LEU A 108 -20.34 -2.69 -8.49
CA LEU A 108 -19.48 -3.01 -9.64
C LEU A 108 -18.13 -3.52 -9.17
N LEU A 109 -17.61 -2.97 -8.07
CA LEU A 109 -16.35 -3.42 -7.49
C LEU A 109 -16.51 -4.64 -6.59
N SER A 110 -17.72 -5.13 -6.30
CA SER A 110 -17.97 -6.18 -5.29
C SER A 110 -17.13 -7.46 -5.46
N LYS A 111 -16.72 -7.81 -6.69
CA LYS A 111 -15.92 -9.00 -7.01
C LYS A 111 -14.43 -8.75 -7.19
N THR A 112 -13.98 -7.51 -7.16
CA THR A 112 -12.56 -7.19 -7.41
C THR A 112 -11.69 -7.53 -6.20
N LYS A 113 -10.40 -7.81 -6.37
CA LYS A 113 -9.49 -7.92 -5.23
C LYS A 113 -8.98 -6.53 -4.85
N ILE A 114 -9.04 -6.18 -3.58
CA ILE A 114 -8.65 -4.85 -3.12
C ILE A 114 -7.67 -4.99 -1.96
N ILE A 115 -6.48 -4.41 -2.15
CA ILE A 115 -5.36 -4.51 -1.22
C ILE A 115 -4.93 -3.09 -0.84
N ALA A 116 -4.83 -2.80 0.44
CA ALA A 116 -4.26 -1.57 0.97
C ALA A 116 -2.76 -1.77 1.23
N ASP A 117 -1.93 -0.98 0.56
CA ASP A 117 -0.51 -0.84 0.90
C ASP A 117 -0.31 0.45 1.69
N ARG A 118 -0.02 0.28 2.98
CA ARG A 118 0.20 1.39 3.91
C ARG A 118 1.59 1.99 3.83
N TRP A 119 2.41 1.58 2.85
CA TRP A 119 3.68 2.23 2.57
C TRP A 119 3.46 3.73 2.34
N ASP A 120 4.01 4.52 3.25
CA ASP A 120 3.93 5.97 3.24
C ASP A 120 5.32 6.53 2.97
N PRO A 121 5.58 7.08 1.77
CA PRO A 121 6.88 7.67 1.44
C PRO A 121 7.28 8.83 2.35
N HIS A 122 6.30 9.49 2.98
CA HIS A 122 6.50 10.70 3.77
C HIS A 122 6.48 10.44 5.28
N GLY A 123 6.17 9.21 5.71
CA GLY A 123 6.18 8.81 7.13
C GLY A 123 5.17 9.55 8.01
N MET A 124 4.11 10.09 7.41
CA MET A 124 3.09 10.94 8.04
C MET A 124 1.90 10.15 8.61
N ALA A 125 1.77 8.86 8.26
CA ALA A 125 0.74 7.96 8.76
C ALA A 125 1.04 7.51 10.20
N PRO A 126 0.07 7.63 11.14
CA PRO A 126 0.17 7.02 12.45
C PRO A 126 0.40 5.52 12.29
N LYS A 127 1.52 5.03 12.85
CA LYS A 127 1.95 3.64 12.72
C LYS A 127 0.95 2.64 13.33
N GLU A 128 0.02 3.10 14.16
CA GLU A 128 -0.89 2.28 14.95
C GLU A 128 -2.34 2.21 14.41
N THR A 129 -2.70 2.98 13.37
CA THR A 129 -4.08 2.96 12.86
C THR A 129 -4.33 1.68 12.06
N ARG A 130 -5.27 0.85 12.53
CA ARG A 130 -5.80 -0.30 11.78
C ARG A 130 -6.57 0.21 10.56
N PHE A 131 -6.32 -0.37 9.38
CA PHE A 131 -7.02 0.03 8.17
C PHE A 131 -8.50 -0.39 8.23
N PRO A 132 -9.46 0.54 8.05
CA PRO A 132 -10.88 0.20 7.96
C PRO A 132 -11.12 -0.74 6.77
N HIS A 133 -11.58 -1.97 7.05
CA HIS A 133 -11.54 -3.04 6.04
C HIS A 133 -12.90 -3.57 5.59
N TRP A 134 -13.96 -3.46 6.40
CA TRP A 134 -15.31 -4.01 6.11
C TRP A 134 -15.31 -5.46 5.59
N LYS A 135 -14.32 -6.26 6.01
CA LYS A 135 -14.01 -7.61 5.48
C LYS A 135 -13.89 -7.68 3.95
N ARG A 136 -13.51 -6.57 3.33
CA ARG A 136 -13.39 -6.37 1.89
C ARG A 136 -11.97 -6.05 1.46
N TRP A 137 -11.25 -5.30 2.28
CA TRP A 137 -9.86 -4.90 2.05
C TRP A 137 -8.87 -5.87 2.69
N ALA A 138 -7.98 -6.41 1.87
CA ALA A 138 -6.74 -7.04 2.32
C ALA A 138 -5.67 -5.97 2.59
N GLU A 139 -4.60 -6.33 3.29
CA GLU A 139 -3.49 -5.43 3.60
C GLU A 139 -2.14 -6.06 3.24
N VAL A 140 -1.24 -5.24 2.70
CA VAL A 140 0.19 -5.60 2.59
C VAL A 140 0.77 -5.78 3.99
N ASN A 141 1.33 -6.96 4.25
CA ASN A 141 1.74 -7.36 5.59
C ASN A 141 3.25 -7.13 5.82
N THR A 142 3.62 -5.89 6.14
CA THR A 142 5.01 -5.54 6.46
C THR A 142 5.51 -6.23 7.73
N LYS A 143 4.63 -6.56 8.69
CA LYS A 143 5.03 -7.30 9.90
C LYS A 143 5.50 -8.71 9.56
N PHE A 144 4.85 -9.37 8.59
CA PHE A 144 5.33 -10.64 8.04
C PHE A 144 6.72 -10.51 7.44
N CYS A 145 6.92 -9.53 6.56
CA CYS A 145 8.22 -9.29 5.94
C CYS A 145 9.31 -9.10 7.03
N ASN A 146 9.08 -8.20 7.97
CA ASN A 146 10.06 -7.86 9.00
C ASN A 146 10.39 -9.03 9.92
N ASP A 147 9.38 -9.74 10.42
CA ASP A 147 9.61 -10.84 11.36
C ASP A 147 10.28 -12.04 10.69
N VAL A 148 9.91 -12.37 9.45
CA VAL A 148 10.60 -13.44 8.71
C VAL A 148 12.03 -13.03 8.38
N ARG A 149 12.27 -11.80 7.93
CA ARG A 149 13.63 -11.28 7.68
C ARG A 149 14.47 -11.32 8.97
N ASN A 150 13.92 -10.83 10.09
CA ASN A 150 14.59 -10.85 11.40
C ASN A 150 14.89 -12.26 11.89
N PHE A 151 13.97 -13.21 11.72
CA PHE A 151 14.24 -14.60 12.07
C PHE A 151 15.39 -15.18 11.24
N LEU A 152 15.39 -14.96 9.92
CA LEU A 152 16.41 -15.51 9.01
C LEU A 152 17.83 -14.98 9.26
N ARG A 153 17.97 -13.73 9.73
CA ARG A 153 19.26 -13.17 10.17
C ARG A 153 19.69 -13.59 11.58
N GLY A 154 18.84 -14.32 12.32
CA GLY A 154 19.11 -14.75 13.69
C GLY A 154 18.79 -13.73 14.79
N GLU A 155 18.04 -12.67 14.49
CA GLU A 155 17.66 -11.61 15.45
C GLU A 155 16.17 -11.69 15.88
N GLY A 156 15.37 -12.53 15.22
CA GLY A 156 13.92 -12.66 15.47
C GLY A 156 13.54 -13.82 16.41
N LEU A 157 12.35 -13.72 17.00
CA LEU A 157 11.80 -14.76 17.87
C LEU A 157 11.12 -15.88 17.06
N LEU A 158 11.28 -17.13 17.49
CA LEU A 158 10.59 -18.28 16.89
C LEU A 158 9.06 -18.15 16.99
N SER A 159 8.55 -17.56 18.07
CA SER A 159 7.12 -17.32 18.26
C SER A 159 6.53 -16.35 17.23
N ASP A 160 7.29 -15.33 16.84
CA ASP A 160 6.85 -14.38 15.82
C ASP A 160 6.75 -15.08 14.47
N LEU A 161 7.80 -15.83 14.08
CA LEU A 161 7.75 -16.65 12.88
C LEU A 161 6.57 -17.64 12.88
N ALA A 162 6.36 -18.35 13.98
CA ALA A 162 5.23 -19.28 14.11
C ALA A 162 3.89 -18.56 13.90
N THR A 163 3.73 -17.36 14.45
CA THR A 163 2.52 -16.54 14.28
C THR A 163 2.34 -16.11 12.82
N ARG A 164 3.42 -15.72 12.14
CA ARG A 164 3.42 -15.36 10.70
C ARG A 164 3.02 -16.56 9.82
N LEU A 165 3.59 -17.73 10.06
CA LEU A 165 3.32 -18.96 9.31
C LEU A 165 1.90 -19.50 9.56
N CYS A 166 1.37 -19.34 10.78
CA CYS A 166 0.01 -19.73 11.15
C CYS A 166 -1.06 -18.71 10.74
N GLY A 167 -0.77 -17.82 9.78
CA GLY A 167 -1.78 -16.97 9.16
C GLY A 167 -2.02 -15.63 9.87
N ASN A 168 -1.08 -15.15 10.68
CA ASN A 168 -1.08 -13.80 11.24
C ASN A 168 -2.28 -13.51 12.17
N GLY A 169 -2.59 -14.45 13.07
CA GLY A 169 -3.76 -14.38 13.95
C GLY A 169 -3.81 -13.12 14.81
N ASP A 170 -2.69 -12.66 15.35
CA ASP A 170 -2.57 -11.40 16.12
C ASP A 170 -3.00 -10.12 15.36
N ILE A 171 -2.94 -10.12 14.03
CA ILE A 171 -3.34 -8.97 13.19
C ILE A 171 -4.74 -9.15 12.61
N PHE A 172 -5.07 -10.37 12.17
CA PHE A 172 -6.26 -10.62 11.33
C PHE A 172 -7.33 -11.49 12.00
N SER A 173 -7.21 -11.90 13.28
CA SER A 173 -8.23 -12.72 13.95
C SER A 173 -9.53 -12.00 14.28
N ASP A 174 -9.58 -10.67 14.15
CA ASP A 174 -10.75 -9.84 14.47
C ASP A 174 -11.78 -9.86 13.32
N GLY A 175 -12.34 -11.03 13.05
CA GLY A 175 -13.36 -11.24 12.02
C GLY A 175 -12.84 -11.23 10.57
N ARG A 176 -11.52 -11.07 10.36
CA ARG A 176 -10.81 -11.40 9.13
C ARG A 176 -10.17 -12.79 9.25
N GLY A 177 -9.50 -13.23 8.20
CA GLY A 177 -8.76 -14.49 8.16
C GLY A 177 -7.44 -14.31 7.42
N PRO A 178 -6.63 -15.38 7.30
CA PRO A 178 -5.30 -15.32 6.69
C PRO A 178 -5.30 -14.82 5.24
N ALA A 179 -6.41 -15.01 4.52
CA ALA A 179 -6.58 -14.55 3.13
C ALA A 179 -6.55 -13.01 2.98
N PHE A 180 -6.69 -12.25 4.07
CA PHE A 180 -6.61 -10.78 4.06
C PHE A 180 -5.17 -10.27 4.24
N ALA A 181 -4.20 -11.16 4.47
CA ALA A 181 -2.80 -10.80 4.61
C ALA A 181 -2.08 -11.04 3.27
N PHE A 182 -1.63 -9.96 2.62
CA PHE A 182 -0.72 -10.05 1.48
C PHE A 182 0.72 -10.12 2.00
N ASN A 183 1.19 -11.35 2.24
CA ASN A 183 2.52 -11.62 2.79
C ASN A 183 3.59 -11.54 1.69
N PHE A 184 4.73 -10.92 1.99
CA PHE A 184 5.86 -10.79 1.07
C PHE A 184 7.19 -10.81 1.82
N ILE A 185 8.28 -11.08 1.10
CA ILE A 185 9.67 -11.01 1.62
C ILE A 185 10.48 -9.92 0.93
N SER A 186 10.17 -9.59 -0.32
CA SER A 186 10.79 -8.52 -1.09
C SER A 186 9.73 -7.94 -2.04
N ARG A 187 9.89 -6.69 -2.43
CA ARG A 187 8.95 -5.92 -3.25
C ARG A 187 9.74 -4.99 -4.19
N ASN A 188 9.02 -4.26 -5.04
CA ASN A 188 9.60 -3.34 -6.01
C ASN A 188 10.37 -2.16 -5.39
N SER A 189 10.09 -1.80 -4.14
CA SER A 189 10.84 -0.83 -3.35
C SER A 189 11.75 -1.53 -2.34
N GLY A 190 13.02 -1.14 -2.27
CA GLY A 190 14.01 -1.76 -1.39
C GLY A 190 14.83 -2.85 -2.09
N LEU A 191 15.40 -3.78 -1.32
CA LEU A 191 16.31 -4.79 -1.88
C LEU A 191 15.54 -5.95 -2.55
N PRO A 192 15.96 -6.38 -3.77
CA PRO A 192 15.51 -7.65 -4.32
C PRO A 192 16.00 -8.83 -3.47
N LEU A 193 15.37 -9.99 -3.62
CA LEU A 193 15.62 -11.15 -2.75
C LEU A 193 17.09 -11.59 -2.70
N VAL A 194 17.82 -11.52 -3.82
CA VAL A 194 19.24 -11.88 -3.88
C VAL A 194 20.09 -10.88 -3.11
N ASP A 195 19.80 -9.58 -3.27
CA ASP A 195 20.56 -8.52 -2.61
C ASP A 195 20.30 -8.52 -1.10
N LEU A 196 19.09 -8.90 -0.68
CA LEU A 196 18.71 -9.08 0.72
C LEU A 196 19.63 -10.07 1.47
N VAL A 197 20.19 -11.05 0.77
CA VAL A 197 21.13 -12.04 1.32
C VAL A 197 22.59 -11.83 0.86
N SER A 198 22.86 -10.74 0.14
CA SER A 198 24.19 -10.46 -0.41
C SER A 198 24.82 -9.21 0.21
N PHE A 199 23.99 -8.28 0.69
CA PHE A 199 24.43 -6.99 1.20
C PHE A 199 23.89 -6.72 2.61
N SER A 200 24.68 -6.01 3.41
CA SER A 200 24.29 -5.44 4.69
C SER A 200 25.11 -4.19 4.96
N GLY A 201 24.58 -3.27 5.75
CA GLY A 201 25.27 -2.02 6.08
C GLY A 201 24.35 -1.06 6.81
N VAL A 202 24.91 0.03 7.35
CA VAL A 202 24.15 1.03 8.12
C VAL A 202 23.06 1.68 7.25
N GLU A 203 23.37 1.96 5.98
CA GLU A 203 22.44 2.53 5.00
C GLU A 203 21.28 1.57 4.64
N LEU A 204 21.47 0.27 4.86
CA LEU A 204 20.49 -0.79 4.59
C LEU A 204 19.82 -1.31 5.86
N ALA A 205 19.98 -0.62 7.00
CA ALA A 205 19.46 -1.11 8.28
C ALA A 205 17.94 -1.34 8.26
N SER A 206 17.19 -0.48 7.56
CA SER A 206 15.73 -0.61 7.37
C SER A 206 15.32 -1.81 6.52
N GLU A 207 16.22 -2.33 5.68
CA GLU A 207 15.94 -3.46 4.79
C GLU A 207 16.03 -4.81 5.50
N LEU A 208 16.53 -4.85 6.73
CA LEU A 208 16.65 -6.09 7.49
C LEU A 208 17.41 -7.22 6.71
N SER A 209 18.41 -6.84 5.91
CA SER A 209 19.24 -7.73 5.08
C SER A 209 20.42 -8.38 5.83
N TRP A 210 21.01 -9.45 5.29
CA TRP A 210 22.20 -10.10 5.86
C TRP A 210 23.11 -10.63 4.76
N ASN A 211 24.38 -10.21 4.73
CA ASN A 211 25.36 -10.60 3.70
C ASN A 211 25.93 -12.03 3.84
N VAL A 212 25.34 -12.86 4.71
CA VAL A 212 25.75 -14.26 4.95
C VAL A 212 27.23 -14.37 5.39
N GLY A 213 27.75 -13.33 6.07
CA GLY A 213 29.10 -13.33 6.64
C GLY A 213 30.24 -13.07 5.65
N LYS A 214 29.96 -12.64 4.42
CA LYS A 214 30.99 -12.17 3.48
C LYS A 214 31.38 -10.72 3.79
N LYS A 215 32.67 -10.36 3.67
CA LYS A 215 33.12 -8.95 3.80
C LYS A 215 32.44 -8.09 2.73
N ASP A 216 31.94 -6.94 3.14
CA ASP A 216 31.08 -6.03 2.38
C ASP A 216 31.50 -5.87 0.92
N LEU A 217 30.70 -6.45 0.02
CA LEU A 217 30.66 -6.00 -1.36
C LEU A 217 29.97 -4.63 -1.33
N GLN A 218 30.73 -3.54 -1.44
CA GLN A 218 30.13 -2.21 -1.52
C GLN A 218 29.20 -2.15 -2.74
N ILE A 219 27.95 -1.75 -2.52
CA ILE A 219 27.01 -1.45 -3.59
C ILE A 219 27.56 -0.23 -4.34
N LYS A 220 28.11 -0.44 -5.53
CA LYS A 220 28.20 0.64 -6.51
C LYS A 220 26.80 0.80 -7.10
N LEU A 221 26.00 1.70 -6.52
CA LEU A 221 24.79 2.17 -7.15
C LEU A 221 25.20 2.84 -8.47
N LEU A 222 25.01 2.14 -9.59
CA LEU A 222 25.07 2.74 -10.92
C LEU A 222 23.75 3.50 -11.08
N TYR A 223 23.80 4.81 -10.79
CA TYR A 223 22.83 5.78 -11.31
C TYR A 223 23.14 6.09 -12.78
#